data_AF-A0A382N0U7-F1
#
_entry.id   AF-A0A382N0U7-F1
#
_cell.length_a   1.000
_cell.length_b   1.000
_cell.length_c   1.000
_cell.angle_alpha   90.00
_cell.angle_beta   90.00
_cell.angle_gamma   90.00
#
_symmetry.space_group_name_H-M   'P 1'
#
loop_
_entity.id
_entity.type
_entity.pdbx_description
1 polymer ?
#
loop_
_entity_poly.entity_id
_entity_poly.type
_entity_poly.pdbx_seq_one_letter_code
_entity_poly.pdbx_strand_id
1 'polypeptide(L)'
;MYRKVCVAPMMDCTDRHERFFLRLISKNVLLYTEMIVSEAIDRGDKKKLLSFNIREKPVALQLGGSSPKLLANASKTGEEFGYDEINLNLGCPSKKVQKNKFGACLIKEPNLVADCLSEMQAKTKLPVTVKTRIGYDDVEDYESLFNFINLLKSTGVKTFIIHSRKAMLGKFTPKQNLNIPPLKYEMVYK
;
A
#
# COMPACT_ATOMS: atom_id res chain seq x y z
N MET A 1 16.27 4.45 5.18
CA MET A 1 15.15 5.36 4.87
C MET A 1 14.49 5.79 6.17
N TYR A 2 14.35 7.09 6.42
CA TYR A 2 13.74 7.65 7.63
C TYR A 2 12.21 7.68 7.49
N ARG A 3 11.45 7.15 8.46
CA ARG A 3 9.98 6.99 8.38
C ARG A 3 9.23 7.60 9.56
N LYS A 4 9.78 8.66 10.19
CA LYS A 4 9.11 9.37 11.29
C LYS A 4 7.85 10.11 10.81
N VAL A 5 7.90 10.65 9.59
CA VAL A 5 6.77 11.31 8.93
C VAL A 5 6.76 10.89 7.46
N CYS A 6 5.59 10.45 6.99
CA CYS A 6 5.34 10.09 5.60
C CYS A 6 4.03 10.76 5.15
N VAL A 7 3.93 11.11 3.87
CA VAL A 7 2.67 11.55 3.28
C VAL A 7 1.91 10.33 2.76
N ALA A 8 0.63 10.19 3.13
CA ALA A 8 -0.15 9.03 2.76
C ALA A 8 -0.38 8.95 1.24
N PRO A 9 -0.45 7.74 0.65
CA PRO A 9 -0.91 7.55 -0.72
C PRO A 9 -2.40 7.90 -0.82
N MET A 10 -2.73 8.87 -1.66
CA MET A 10 -4.09 9.40 -1.80
C MET A 10 -4.44 9.56 -3.28
N MET A 11 -5.40 8.77 -3.75
CA MET A 11 -5.94 8.86 -5.12
C MET A 11 -6.42 10.28 -5.41
N ASP A 12 -6.12 10.76 -6.62
CA ASP A 12 -6.41 12.09 -7.15
C ASP A 12 -5.80 13.24 -6.34
N CYS A 13 -4.85 12.95 -5.43
CA CYS A 13 -4.14 13.94 -4.63
C CYS A 13 -2.62 13.80 -4.80
N THR A 14 -2.02 12.66 -4.43
CA THR A 14 -0.56 12.48 -4.41
C THR A 14 0.00 12.07 -5.78
N ASP A 15 -0.40 12.81 -6.82
CA ASP A 15 0.22 12.70 -8.14
C ASP A 15 1.66 13.27 -8.12
N ARG A 16 2.36 13.23 -9.25
CA ARG A 16 3.75 13.75 -9.31
C ARG A 16 3.85 15.26 -9.08
N HIS A 17 2.82 16.02 -9.41
CA HIS A 17 2.82 17.47 -9.28
C HIS A 17 2.69 17.86 -7.80
N GLU A 18 1.75 17.24 -7.09
CA GLU A 18 1.59 17.43 -5.65
C GLU A 18 2.80 16.93 -4.88
N ARG A 19 3.34 15.75 -5.22
CA ARG A 19 4.56 15.23 -4.57
C ARG A 19 5.75 16.15 -4.78
N PHE A 20 5.91 16.74 -5.96
CA PHE A 20 6.94 17.73 -6.21
C PHE A 20 6.74 18.97 -5.32
N PHE A 21 5.51 19.48 -5.22
CA PHE A 21 5.18 20.59 -4.33
C PHE A 21 5.50 20.28 -2.85
N LEU A 22 5.04 19.12 -2.34
CA LEU A 22 5.31 18.68 -0.97
C LEU A 22 6.80 18.53 -0.67
N ARG A 23 7.60 18.15 -1.68
CA ARG A 23 9.06 18.09 -1.55
C ARG A 23 9.71 19.46 -1.40
N LEU A 24 9.12 20.53 -1.96
CA LEU A 24 9.59 21.90 -1.72
C LEU A 24 9.37 22.33 -0.27
N ILE A 25 8.34 21.78 0.41
CA ILE A 25 8.04 22.04 1.82
C ILE A 25 8.98 21.27 2.74
N SER A 26 9.25 19.98 2.46
CA SER A 26 10.13 19.16 3.29
C SER A 26 10.99 18.20 2.48
N LYS A 27 12.30 18.21 2.78
CA LYS A 27 13.30 17.29 2.21
C LYS A 27 13.35 15.92 2.93
N ASN A 28 12.69 15.79 4.08
CA ASN A 28 12.88 14.66 4.99
C ASN A 28 11.71 13.67 5.03
N VAL A 29 10.58 13.99 4.40
CA VAL A 29 9.41 13.11 4.35
C VAL A 29 9.53 12.07 3.25
N LEU A 30 9.08 10.84 3.54
CA LEU A 30 8.82 9.85 2.49
C LEU A 30 7.48 10.17 1.83
N LEU A 31 7.50 10.28 0.50
CA LEU A 31 6.31 10.48 -0.30
C LEU A 31 5.84 9.14 -0.87
N TYR A 32 4.53 8.93 -0.92
CA TYR A 32 3.95 7.79 -1.61
C TYR A 32 3.24 8.27 -2.87
N THR A 33 3.28 7.46 -3.93
CA THR A 33 2.43 7.68 -5.10
C THR A 33 0.95 7.49 -4.75
N GLU A 34 0.06 7.86 -5.66
CA GLU A 34 -1.25 7.23 -5.72
C GLU A 34 -1.14 5.71 -5.85
N MET A 35 -2.21 4.98 -5.56
CA MET A 35 -2.23 3.53 -5.75
C MET A 35 -2.34 3.21 -7.25
N ILE A 36 -1.33 2.52 -7.78
CA ILE A 36 -1.28 2.10 -9.19
C ILE A 36 -1.55 0.60 -9.27
N VAL A 37 -2.50 0.20 -10.11
CA VAL A 37 -2.89 -1.21 -10.26
C VAL A 37 -1.83 -1.96 -11.08
N SER A 38 -1.37 -3.12 -10.61
CA SER A 38 -0.31 -3.90 -11.27
C SER A 38 -0.67 -4.30 -12.70
N GLU A 39 -1.94 -4.63 -12.96
CA GLU A 39 -2.45 -4.94 -14.31
C GLU A 39 -2.39 -3.73 -15.25
N ALA A 40 -2.54 -2.50 -14.74
CA ALA A 40 -2.39 -1.29 -15.53
C ALA A 40 -0.93 -1.05 -15.93
N ILE A 41 0.03 -1.41 -15.07
CA ILE A 41 1.48 -1.36 -15.39
C ILE A 41 1.86 -2.41 -16.43
N ASP A 42 1.26 -3.60 -16.34
CA ASP A 42 1.52 -4.71 -17.26
C ASP A 42 1.03 -4.42 -18.68
N ARG A 43 -0.19 -3.87 -18.81
CA ARG A 43 -0.84 -3.65 -20.12
C ARG A 43 -0.72 -2.23 -20.67
N GLY A 44 -0.46 -1.25 -19.80
CA GLY A 44 -0.53 0.17 -20.13
C GLY A 44 0.82 0.81 -20.44
N ASP A 45 0.78 2.13 -20.67
CA ASP A 45 1.98 2.93 -20.81
C ASP A 45 2.65 3.17 -19.45
N LYS A 46 3.70 2.38 -19.20
CA LYS A 46 4.52 2.45 -17.99
C LYS A 46 5.09 3.85 -17.76
N LYS A 47 5.51 4.57 -18.80
CA LYS A 47 6.07 5.92 -18.64
C LYS A 47 5.00 6.89 -18.16
N LYS A 48 3.79 6.82 -18.73
CA LYS A 48 2.67 7.65 -18.28
C LYS A 48 2.31 7.39 -16.81
N LEU A 49 2.29 6.12 -16.41
CA LEU A 49 1.89 5.71 -15.06
C LEU A 49 2.97 5.97 -14.00
N LEU A 50 4.24 5.75 -14.34
CA LEU A 50 5.30 5.60 -13.34
C LEU A 50 6.35 6.72 -13.35
N SER A 51 6.41 7.57 -14.37
CA SER A 51 7.43 8.62 -14.43
C SER A 51 7.20 9.70 -13.38
N PHE A 52 8.27 10.03 -12.65
CA PHE A 52 8.30 11.08 -11.62
C PHE A 52 9.60 11.90 -11.76
N ASN A 53 9.67 13.06 -11.13
CA ASN A 53 10.86 13.90 -11.11
C ASN A 53 11.82 13.41 -10.02
N ILE A 54 13.10 13.24 -10.36
CA ILE A 54 14.13 12.75 -9.41
C ILE A 54 14.22 13.58 -8.13
N ARG A 55 13.86 14.88 -8.19
CA ARG A 55 13.84 15.76 -7.02
C ARG A 55 12.79 15.35 -5.99
N GLU A 56 11.73 14.61 -6.36
CA GLU A 56 10.71 14.11 -5.43
C GLU A 56 11.27 13.14 -4.38
N LYS A 57 12.44 12.52 -4.65
CA LYS A 57 13.01 11.48 -3.79
C LYS A 57 13.21 11.91 -2.32
N PRO A 58 13.04 10.99 -1.35
CA PRO A 58 12.62 9.59 -1.53
C PRO A 58 11.12 9.41 -1.85
N VAL A 59 10.79 8.49 -2.76
CA VAL A 59 9.41 8.15 -3.17
C VAL A 59 9.16 6.64 -3.14
N ALA A 60 8.06 6.23 -2.54
CA ALA A 60 7.54 4.86 -2.54
C ALA A 60 6.43 4.70 -3.60
N LEU A 61 6.51 3.65 -4.41
CA LEU A 61 5.44 3.26 -5.33
C LEU A 61 4.44 2.38 -4.61
N GLN A 62 3.19 2.83 -4.50
CA GLN A 62 2.11 1.99 -3.98
C GLN A 62 1.43 1.19 -5.10
N LEU A 63 1.44 -0.14 -4.97
CA LEU A 63 0.80 -1.07 -5.89
C LEU A 63 -0.52 -1.60 -5.33
N GLY A 64 -1.49 -1.82 -6.22
CA GLY A 64 -2.72 -2.57 -5.96
C GLY A 64 -2.84 -3.79 -6.88
N GLY A 65 -3.18 -4.94 -6.33
CA GLY A 65 -3.38 -6.18 -7.09
C GLY A 65 -3.44 -7.40 -6.17
N SER A 66 -3.68 -8.57 -6.75
CA SER A 66 -3.71 -9.88 -6.06
C SER A 66 -3.09 -11.02 -6.86
N SER A 67 -2.52 -10.73 -8.03
CA SER A 67 -1.75 -11.73 -8.77
C SER A 67 -0.28 -11.62 -8.35
N PRO A 68 0.30 -12.67 -7.74
CA PRO A 68 1.71 -12.64 -7.33
C PRO A 68 2.65 -12.29 -8.50
N LYS A 69 2.42 -12.91 -9.67
CA LYS A 69 3.19 -12.67 -10.89
C LYS A 69 3.13 -11.22 -11.37
N LEU A 70 1.92 -10.63 -11.44
CA LEU A 70 1.77 -9.24 -11.91
C LEU A 70 2.37 -8.25 -10.90
N LEU A 71 2.17 -8.47 -9.60
CA LEU A 71 2.76 -7.63 -8.56
C LEU A 71 4.28 -7.70 -8.55
N ALA A 72 4.85 -8.89 -8.76
CA ALA A 72 6.29 -9.08 -8.84
C ALA A 72 6.91 -8.36 -10.05
N ASN A 73 6.27 -8.48 -11.22
CA ASN A 73 6.68 -7.73 -12.42
C ASN A 73 6.56 -6.21 -12.22
N ALA A 74 5.46 -5.75 -11.63
CA ALA A 74 5.25 -4.33 -11.32
C ALA A 74 6.28 -3.80 -10.30
N SER A 75 6.69 -4.62 -9.32
CA SER A 75 7.74 -4.28 -8.35
C SER A 75 9.09 -4.07 -9.03
N LYS A 76 9.47 -5.00 -9.92
CA LYS A 76 10.68 -4.88 -10.73
C LYS A 76 10.65 -3.64 -11.62
N THR A 77 9.52 -3.38 -12.30
CA THR A 77 9.37 -2.17 -13.10
C THR A 77 9.46 -0.91 -12.23
N GLY A 78 8.90 -0.90 -11.02
CA GLY A 78 9.09 0.20 -10.07
C GLY A 78 10.56 0.46 -9.75
N GLU A 79 11.34 -0.58 -9.52
CA GLU A 79 12.80 -0.46 -9.34
C GLU A 79 13.50 0.11 -10.57
N GLU A 80 13.15 -0.35 -11.78
CA GLU A 80 13.71 0.17 -13.05
C GLU A 80 13.37 1.66 -13.28
N PHE A 81 12.22 2.12 -12.81
CA PHE A 81 11.84 3.54 -12.82
C PHE A 81 12.52 4.36 -11.71
N GLY A 82 13.24 3.70 -10.80
CA GLY A 82 14.03 4.33 -9.76
C GLY A 82 13.26 4.71 -8.51
N TYR A 83 12.13 4.08 -8.19
CA TYR A 83 11.50 4.24 -6.88
C TYR A 83 12.42 3.76 -5.73
N ASP A 84 12.15 4.19 -4.50
CA ASP A 84 12.99 3.86 -3.34
C ASP A 84 12.36 2.78 -2.43
N GLU A 85 11.08 2.47 -2.64
CA GLU A 85 10.29 1.48 -1.89
C GLU A 85 9.12 1.00 -2.76
N ILE A 86 8.77 -0.27 -2.64
CA ILE A 86 7.52 -0.83 -3.18
C ILE A 86 6.56 -1.08 -2.01
N ASN A 87 5.35 -0.53 -2.07
CA ASN A 87 4.34 -0.69 -1.03
C ASN A 87 3.09 -1.39 -1.56
N LEU A 88 2.65 -2.46 -0.90
CA LEU A 88 1.40 -3.15 -1.25
C LEU A 88 0.20 -2.54 -0.50
N ASN A 89 -0.82 -2.12 -1.25
CA ASN A 89 -2.08 -1.64 -0.69
C ASN A 89 -2.98 -2.81 -0.27
N LEU A 90 -3.22 -2.93 1.04
CA LEU A 90 -4.16 -3.85 1.67
C LEU A 90 -5.24 -3.08 2.47
N GLY A 91 -5.45 -1.79 2.17
CA GLY A 91 -6.25 -0.90 3.01
C GLY A 91 -7.40 -0.18 2.31
N CYS A 92 -7.45 -0.18 0.97
CA CYS A 92 -8.51 0.50 0.24
C CYS A 92 -9.83 -0.30 0.28
N PRO A 93 -10.94 0.29 0.79
CA PRO A 93 -12.21 -0.43 0.95
C PRO A 93 -13.19 -0.22 -0.23
N SER A 94 -12.78 0.45 -1.32
CA SER A 94 -13.71 0.87 -2.37
C SER A 94 -14.34 -0.32 -3.11
N LYS A 95 -15.56 -0.15 -3.63
CA LYS A 95 -16.28 -1.22 -4.36
C LYS A 95 -15.51 -1.70 -5.61
N LYS A 96 -14.89 -0.78 -6.35
CA LYS A 96 -14.08 -1.10 -7.55
C LYS A 96 -12.88 -1.99 -7.20
N VAL A 97 -12.27 -1.73 -6.04
CA VAL A 97 -11.11 -2.46 -5.52
C VAL A 97 -11.52 -3.87 -5.08
N GLN A 98 -12.67 -4.00 -4.41
CA GLN A 98 -13.22 -5.31 -4.03
C GLN A 98 -13.58 -6.18 -5.25
N LYS A 99 -14.23 -5.59 -6.26
CA LYS A 99 -14.62 -6.32 -7.49
C LYS A 99 -13.42 -6.94 -8.21
N ASN A 100 -12.29 -6.26 -8.17
CA ASN A 100 -11.05 -6.69 -8.82
C ASN A 100 -10.08 -7.39 -7.85
N LYS A 101 -10.55 -7.77 -6.65
CA LYS A 101 -9.79 -8.46 -5.59
C LYS A 101 -8.46 -7.79 -5.23
N PHE A 102 -8.46 -6.54 -4.78
CA PHE A 102 -7.27 -5.98 -4.12
C PHE A 102 -7.65 -5.08 -2.94
N GLY A 103 -6.68 -4.49 -2.23
CA GLY A 103 -6.97 -3.62 -1.08
C GLY A 103 -7.50 -4.38 0.13
N ALA A 104 -8.44 -3.78 0.87
CA ALA A 104 -8.85 -4.27 2.19
C ALA A 104 -9.58 -5.63 2.18
N CYS A 105 -10.12 -6.07 1.03
CA CYS A 105 -10.70 -7.41 0.95
C CYS A 105 -9.63 -8.52 1.08
N LEU A 106 -8.37 -8.24 0.74
CA LEU A 106 -7.28 -9.21 0.83
C LEU A 106 -6.86 -9.52 2.27
N ILE A 107 -7.32 -8.75 3.26
CA ILE A 107 -7.13 -9.11 4.68
C ILE A 107 -7.81 -10.46 4.98
N LYS A 108 -8.85 -10.83 4.21
CA LYS A 108 -9.54 -12.12 4.29
C LYS A 108 -8.77 -13.28 3.64
N GLU A 109 -7.74 -12.99 2.86
CA GLU A 109 -6.96 -13.98 2.09
C GLU A 109 -5.46 -13.88 2.44
N PRO A 110 -5.08 -14.09 3.71
CA PRO A 110 -3.73 -13.78 4.20
C PRO A 110 -2.63 -14.61 3.53
N ASN A 111 -2.90 -15.86 3.16
CA ASN A 111 -1.96 -16.71 2.42
C ASN A 111 -1.69 -16.16 1.01
N LEU A 112 -2.72 -15.70 0.30
CA LEU A 112 -2.55 -15.07 -1.02
C LEU A 112 -1.71 -13.80 -0.93
N VAL A 113 -1.91 -13.00 0.13
CA VAL A 113 -1.06 -11.84 0.39
C VAL A 113 0.38 -12.26 0.63
N ALA A 114 0.62 -13.33 1.39
CA ALA A 114 1.96 -13.85 1.64
C ALA A 114 2.65 -14.31 0.35
N ASP A 115 1.93 -15.00 -0.55
CA ASP A 115 2.43 -15.38 -1.87
C ASP A 115 2.80 -14.14 -2.71
N CYS A 116 1.94 -13.13 -2.71
CA CYS A 116 2.20 -11.87 -3.42
C CYS A 116 3.47 -11.19 -2.90
N LEU A 117 3.61 -11.05 -1.57
CA LEU A 117 4.78 -10.41 -0.96
C LEU A 117 6.07 -11.18 -1.23
N SER A 118 6.02 -12.52 -1.21
CA SER A 118 7.18 -13.36 -1.47
C SER A 118 7.67 -13.19 -2.91
N GLU A 119 6.75 -13.24 -3.88
CA GLU A 119 7.08 -13.03 -5.30
C GLU A 119 7.57 -11.60 -5.59
N MET A 120 6.95 -10.59 -4.95
CA MET A 120 7.41 -9.20 -5.04
C MET A 120 8.86 -9.06 -4.57
N GLN A 121 9.18 -9.56 -3.37
CA GLN A 121 10.53 -9.49 -2.80
C GLN A 121 11.55 -10.28 -3.61
N ALA A 122 11.16 -11.38 -4.25
CA ALA A 122 12.04 -12.15 -5.12
C ALA A 122 12.42 -11.42 -6.42
N LYS A 123 11.65 -10.41 -6.84
CA LYS A 123 11.84 -9.70 -8.12
C LYS A 123 12.41 -8.29 -8.01
N THR A 124 12.52 -7.72 -6.80
CA THR A 124 13.12 -6.40 -6.60
C THR A 124 14.13 -6.40 -5.47
N LYS A 125 15.16 -5.53 -5.57
CA LYS A 125 16.08 -5.26 -4.47
C LYS A 125 15.56 -4.17 -3.53
N LEU A 126 14.49 -3.46 -3.90
CA LEU A 126 13.90 -2.43 -3.08
C LEU A 126 13.18 -3.04 -1.85
N PRO A 127 13.08 -2.29 -0.74
CA PRO A 127 12.22 -2.69 0.36
C PRO A 127 10.77 -2.87 -0.12
N VAL A 128 10.20 -4.05 0.14
CA VAL A 128 8.76 -4.30 -0.02
C VAL A 128 8.08 -4.09 1.32
N THR A 129 7.08 -3.22 1.36
CA THR A 129 6.34 -2.83 2.57
C THR A 129 4.85 -3.00 2.37
N VAL A 130 4.09 -2.99 3.47
CA VAL A 130 2.63 -3.18 3.43
C VAL A 130 1.94 -1.96 4.04
N LYS A 131 0.87 -1.49 3.41
CA LYS A 131 -0.08 -0.56 4.03
C LYS A 131 -1.44 -1.23 4.21
N THR A 132 -1.86 -1.40 5.46
CA THR A 132 -3.10 -2.13 5.81
C THR A 132 -3.97 -1.35 6.80
N ARG A 133 -5.08 -1.96 7.21
CA ARG A 133 -5.97 -1.54 8.29
C ARG A 133 -5.93 -2.55 9.45
N ILE A 134 -6.47 -2.16 10.60
CA ILE A 134 -6.52 -3.00 11.81
C ILE A 134 -7.57 -4.12 11.76
N GLY A 135 -8.37 -4.19 10.71
CA GLY A 135 -9.46 -5.15 10.59
C GLY A 135 -10.42 -4.81 9.46
N TYR A 136 -11.50 -5.59 9.37
CA TYR A 136 -12.55 -5.43 8.38
C TYR A 136 -13.91 -5.87 8.94
N ASP A 137 -14.99 -5.25 8.48
CA ASP A 137 -16.37 -5.57 8.83
C ASP A 137 -16.55 -5.75 10.36
N ASP A 138 -16.75 -6.99 10.80
CA ASP A 138 -16.99 -7.34 12.20
C ASP A 138 -15.73 -7.90 12.90
N VAL A 139 -14.60 -8.00 12.19
CA VAL A 139 -13.29 -8.43 12.68
C VAL A 139 -12.42 -7.21 13.01
N GLU A 140 -12.19 -6.95 14.29
CA GLU A 140 -11.36 -5.84 14.79
C GLU A 140 -10.83 -6.13 16.20
N ASP A 141 -10.13 -7.25 16.36
CA ASP A 141 -9.45 -7.64 17.58
C ASP A 141 -7.92 -7.73 17.35
N TYR A 142 -7.15 -7.67 18.44
CA TYR A 142 -5.69 -7.66 18.37
C TYR A 142 -5.13 -8.99 17.87
N GLU A 143 -5.73 -10.12 18.22
CA GLU A 143 -5.24 -11.44 17.84
C GLU A 143 -5.34 -11.64 16.33
N SER A 144 -6.46 -11.25 15.72
CA SER A 144 -6.65 -11.23 14.28
C SER A 144 -5.60 -10.36 13.56
N LEU A 145 -5.36 -9.14 14.06
CA LEU A 145 -4.34 -8.25 13.51
C LEU A 145 -2.93 -8.84 13.68
N PHE A 146 -2.60 -9.34 14.87
CA PHE A 146 -1.32 -9.95 15.19
C PHE A 146 -1.04 -11.15 14.29
N ASN A 147 -1.99 -12.07 14.16
CA ASN A 147 -1.87 -13.26 13.32
C ASN A 147 -1.66 -12.88 11.84
N PHE A 148 -2.40 -11.89 11.36
CA PHE A 148 -2.22 -11.34 10.01
C PHE A 148 -0.80 -10.78 9.81
N ILE A 149 -0.36 -9.87 10.68
CA ILE A 149 0.96 -9.24 10.59
C ILE A 149 2.09 -10.28 10.76
N ASN A 150 1.94 -11.23 11.67
CA ASN A 150 2.94 -12.27 11.94
C ASN A 150 3.12 -13.20 10.74
N LEU A 151 2.02 -13.57 10.05
CA LEU A 151 2.11 -14.31 8.79
C LEU A 151 2.84 -13.48 7.73
N LEU A 152 2.47 -12.22 7.52
CA LEU A 152 3.12 -11.41 6.48
C LEU A 152 4.60 -11.16 6.80
N LYS A 153 4.95 -11.05 8.08
CA LYS A 153 6.33 -10.90 8.56
C LYS A 153 7.18 -12.12 8.21
N SER A 154 6.61 -13.33 8.21
CA SER A 154 7.34 -14.55 7.86
C SER A 154 7.84 -14.55 6.41
N THR A 155 7.20 -13.77 5.52
CA THR A 155 7.66 -13.58 4.13
C THR A 155 8.92 -12.71 4.02
N GLY A 156 9.36 -12.06 5.09
CA GLY A 156 10.50 -11.14 5.10
C GLY A 156 10.13 -9.66 5.15
N VAL A 157 8.84 -9.30 5.05
CA VAL A 157 8.39 -7.90 5.19
C VAL A 157 8.71 -7.36 6.59
N LYS A 158 9.40 -6.21 6.63
CA LYS A 158 9.86 -5.56 7.87
C LYS A 158 9.09 -4.30 8.25
N THR A 159 8.25 -3.78 7.36
CA THR A 159 7.60 -2.48 7.55
C THR A 159 6.12 -2.56 7.22
N PHE A 160 5.32 -2.19 8.21
CA PHE A 160 3.87 -2.18 8.14
C PHE A 160 3.38 -0.77 8.46
N ILE A 161 2.62 -0.18 7.54
CA ILE A 161 1.93 1.10 7.71
C ILE A 161 0.48 0.77 8.03
N ILE A 162 0.07 1.01 9.27
CA ILE A 162 -1.27 0.66 9.74
C ILE A 162 -2.14 1.92 9.78
N HIS A 163 -3.21 1.92 8.99
CA HIS A 163 -4.32 2.83 9.24
C HIS A 163 -5.15 2.22 10.39
N SER A 164 -5.10 2.85 11.56
CA SER A 164 -5.72 2.42 12.82
C SER A 164 -7.26 2.49 12.85
N ARG A 165 -7.93 2.19 11.73
CA ARG A 165 -9.38 2.03 11.60
C ARG A 165 -9.68 0.78 10.78
N LYS A 166 -10.66 -0.04 11.19
CA LYS A 166 -11.14 -1.14 10.32
C LYS A 166 -11.75 -0.64 9.01
N ALA A 167 -11.80 -1.51 8.01
CA ALA A 167 -12.55 -1.27 6.77
C ALA A 167 -13.96 -1.83 6.87
N MET A 168 -14.98 -1.03 6.59
CA MET A 168 -16.36 -1.52 6.39
C MET A 168 -16.57 -1.76 4.89
N LEU A 169 -16.56 -3.03 4.49
CA LEU A 169 -16.61 -3.45 3.09
C LEU A 169 -18.06 -3.47 2.61
N GLY A 170 -18.33 -2.76 1.51
CA GLY A 170 -19.64 -2.77 0.85
C GLY A 170 -20.71 -1.91 1.55
N LYS A 171 -20.57 -1.65 2.86
CA LYS A 171 -21.47 -0.82 3.66
C LYS A 171 -21.20 0.69 3.53
N PHE A 172 -19.93 1.09 3.44
CA PHE A 172 -19.52 2.50 3.46
C PHE A 172 -18.78 2.94 2.19
N THR A 173 -18.97 4.20 1.79
CA THR A 173 -18.11 4.87 0.81
C THR A 173 -16.67 4.99 1.31
N PRO A 174 -15.68 5.24 0.43
CA PRO A 174 -14.31 5.51 0.86
C PRO A 174 -14.21 6.63 1.90
N LYS A 175 -14.93 7.75 1.71
CA LYS A 175 -14.95 8.88 2.65
C LYS A 175 -15.54 8.48 4.01
N GLN A 176 -16.62 7.71 4.03
CA GLN A 176 -17.21 7.22 5.28
C GLN A 176 -16.26 6.25 6.01
N ASN A 177 -15.54 5.40 5.27
CA ASN A 177 -14.51 4.51 5.81
C ASN A 177 -13.29 5.24 6.44
N LEU A 178 -13.12 6.53 6.19
CA LEU A 178 -12.09 7.36 6.83
C LEU A 178 -12.60 8.03 8.11
N ASN A 179 -13.91 8.24 8.23
CA ASN A 179 -14.48 9.11 9.25
C ASN A 179 -15.32 8.36 10.30
N ILE A 180 -16.02 7.29 9.92
CA ILE A 180 -17.00 6.61 10.78
C ILE A 180 -16.36 5.59 11.74
N PRO A 181 -15.64 4.53 11.28
CA PRO A 181 -15.11 3.53 12.21
C PRO A 181 -14.02 4.16 13.08
N PRO A 182 -14.06 4.12 14.43
CA PRO A 182 -13.18 4.90 15.30
C PRO A 182 -11.70 4.56 15.11
N LEU A 183 -10.81 5.53 15.43
CA LEU A 183 -9.36 5.27 15.51
C LEU A 183 -9.04 4.46 16.76
N LYS A 184 -8.17 3.47 16.60
CA LYS A 184 -7.66 2.60 17.67
C LYS A 184 -6.13 2.51 17.59
N TYR A 185 -5.45 3.60 17.96
CA TYR A 185 -3.98 3.67 17.88
C TYR A 185 -3.30 2.71 18.85
N GLU A 186 -3.93 2.41 19.98
CA GLU A 186 -3.47 1.46 20.98
C GLU A 186 -3.24 0.06 20.42
N MET A 187 -3.96 -0.35 19.37
CA MET A 187 -3.70 -1.63 18.69
C MET A 187 -2.37 -1.65 17.94
N VAL A 188 -1.87 -0.48 17.51
CA VAL A 188 -0.59 -0.35 16.78
C VAL A 188 0.61 -0.27 17.73
N TYR A 189 0.41 0.22 18.95
CA TYR A 189 1.46 0.37 19.95
C TYR A 189 1.73 -0.89 20.79
N LYS A 190 0.88 -1.92 20.66
CA LYS A 190 1.03 -3.22 21.31
C LYS A 190 1.89 -4.16 20.49
#